data_AF-A0A926X304-F1
#
_entry.id   AF-A0A926X304-F1
#
_cell.length_a   1.000
_cell.length_b   1.000
_cell.length_c   1.000
_cell.angle_alpha   90.00
_cell.angle_beta   90.00
_cell.angle_gamma   90.00
#
_symmetry.space_group_name_H-M   'P 1'
#
loop_
_entity.id
_entity.type
_entity.pdbx_description
1 polymer ?
#
loop_
_entity_poly.entity_id
_entity_poly.type
_entity_poly.pdbx_seq_one_letter_code
_entity_poly.pdbx_strand_id
1 'polypeptide(L)'
;MKILEQTPDRLVLRHRPFGFWTLGGLFVLAGFLLALSGKNVTLQCDRLQPPQGTCNLTTTQWFQSSSRSLALETVNRATIWASRIQKVNYYSLILQTPTENIAFAGSSSDRTQVEAIAAQINTFLENPGQSTLMVQRDERLNRFLLGALMGAIGGSILMFANTTTCVFDKQQGTVWLNHQSLARTKAITHPLEQIERVRLSKHKARSKGKTTYQYRVVLVLKSYEVLPLTLIYTPHLKSQERLLEEIMAFLATVQPQDSLVADLMSHLPNPSALKEQKAIAQLQAVAKHHPDDADAHYRLGMALYRNQQPQAASESLNRAKVLFAAQNNSQKVMEVQEVLWDLQLDVP
;
A
#
# COMPACT_ATOMS: atom_id res chain seq x y z
N MET A 1 -10.40 -13.32 -1.82
CA MET A 1 -10.41 -14.44 -0.85
C MET A 1 -10.53 -15.74 -1.62
N LYS A 2 -9.99 -16.85 -1.12
CA LYS A 2 -10.22 -18.20 -1.64
C LYS A 2 -10.76 -19.08 -0.51
N ILE A 3 -11.66 -19.99 -0.84
CA ILE A 3 -12.11 -21.04 0.09
C ILE A 3 -10.98 -22.07 0.22
N LEU A 4 -10.64 -22.44 1.45
CA LEU A 4 -9.68 -23.49 1.78
C LEU A 4 -10.37 -24.77 2.23
N GLU A 5 -11.50 -24.64 2.91
CA GLU A 5 -12.29 -25.74 3.46
C GLU A 5 -13.75 -25.32 3.43
N GLN A 6 -14.61 -26.22 2.95
CA GLN A 6 -16.06 -26.03 2.94
C GLN A 6 -16.71 -27.37 3.28
N THR A 7 -17.14 -27.48 4.53
CA THR A 7 -17.93 -28.59 5.04
C THR A 7 -19.27 -28.03 5.55
N PRO A 8 -20.27 -28.88 5.84
CA PRO A 8 -21.52 -28.42 6.43
C PRO A 8 -21.32 -27.63 7.73
N ASP A 9 -20.28 -27.97 8.49
CA ASP A 9 -20.00 -27.44 9.83
C ASP A 9 -18.94 -26.34 9.85
N ARG A 10 -18.11 -26.24 8.81
CA ARG A 10 -16.94 -25.36 8.81
C ARG A 10 -16.66 -24.74 7.45
N LEU A 11 -16.47 -23.42 7.43
CA LEU A 11 -16.08 -22.67 6.24
C LEU A 11 -14.81 -21.87 6.54
N VAL A 12 -13.73 -22.17 5.82
CA VAL A 12 -12.44 -21.48 5.97
C VAL A 12 -12.14 -20.69 4.71
N LEU A 13 -12.01 -19.38 4.86
CA LEU A 13 -11.67 -18.44 3.79
C LEU A 13 -10.29 -17.84 4.08
N ARG A 14 -9.43 -17.75 3.07
CA ARG A 14 -8.12 -17.08 3.18
C ARG A 14 -7.86 -16.13 2.03
N HIS A 15 -7.42 -14.92 2.35
CA HIS A 15 -6.85 -13.99 1.39
C HIS A 15 -5.33 -13.91 1.58
N ARG A 16 -4.59 -14.27 0.52
CA ARG A 16 -3.15 -13.99 0.40
C ARG A 16 -2.91 -12.79 -0.53
N PRO A 17 -2.15 -11.77 -0.11
CA PRO A 17 -1.87 -10.59 -0.92
C PRO A 17 -0.70 -10.83 -1.89
N PHE A 18 -0.82 -11.83 -2.77
CA PHE A 18 0.27 -12.26 -3.64
C PHE A 18 0.90 -11.11 -4.46
N GLY A 19 0.08 -10.20 -4.98
CA GLY A 19 0.57 -9.03 -5.73
C GLY A 19 1.45 -8.07 -4.91
N PHE A 20 1.20 -7.93 -3.61
CA PHE A 20 2.06 -7.12 -2.75
C PHE A 20 3.37 -7.84 -2.43
N TRP A 21 3.36 -9.18 -2.30
CA TRP A 21 4.58 -9.96 -2.11
C TRP A 21 5.50 -9.90 -3.33
N THR A 22 4.94 -10.06 -4.54
CA THR A 22 5.74 -9.97 -5.77
C THR A 22 6.30 -8.56 -5.97
N LEU A 23 5.48 -7.54 -5.75
CA LEU A 23 5.91 -6.14 -5.87
C LEU A 23 7.00 -5.80 -4.84
N GLY A 24 6.79 -6.14 -3.57
CA GLY A 24 7.77 -5.91 -2.51
C GLY A 24 9.09 -6.62 -2.78
N GLY A 25 9.04 -7.90 -3.18
CA GLY A 25 10.23 -8.67 -3.55
C GLY A 25 11.00 -8.07 -4.73
N LEU A 26 10.29 -7.57 -5.76
CA LEU A 26 10.91 -6.92 -6.91
C LEU A 26 11.62 -5.61 -6.52
N PHE A 27 11.04 -4.82 -5.62
CA PHE A 27 11.68 -3.61 -5.11
C PHE A 27 12.95 -3.90 -4.30
N VAL A 28 12.93 -4.93 -3.45
CA VAL A 28 14.11 -5.37 -2.69
C VAL A 28 15.21 -5.84 -3.64
N LEU A 29 14.88 -6.67 -4.63
CA LEU A 29 15.84 -7.16 -5.62
C LEU A 29 16.44 -6.00 -6.45
N ALA A 30 15.60 -5.08 -6.92
CA ALA A 30 16.06 -3.91 -7.68
C ALA A 30 16.97 -3.01 -6.82
N GLY A 31 16.61 -2.78 -5.55
CA GLY A 31 17.43 -2.03 -4.61
C GLY A 31 18.80 -2.68 -4.37
N PHE A 32 18.83 -4.00 -4.22
CA PHE A 32 20.07 -4.77 -4.08
C PHE A 32 20.96 -4.66 -5.33
N LEU A 33 20.39 -4.87 -6.53
CA LEU A 33 21.12 -4.75 -7.79
C LEU A 33 21.67 -3.33 -8.01
N LEU A 34 20.90 -2.30 -7.64
CA LEU A 34 21.35 -0.91 -7.71
C LEU A 34 22.52 -0.63 -6.77
N ALA A 35 22.49 -1.14 -5.53
CA ALA A 35 23.59 -0.99 -4.59
C ALA A 35 24.89 -1.63 -5.12
N LEU A 36 24.80 -2.80 -5.76
CA LEU A 36 25.92 -3.49 -6.38
C LEU A 36 26.43 -2.83 -7.67
N SER A 37 25.62 -2.00 -8.33
CA SER A 37 26.02 -1.28 -9.55
C SER A 37 26.94 -0.07 -9.28
N GLY A 38 27.27 0.20 -8.02
CA GLY A 38 28.25 1.22 -7.63
C GLY A 38 29.62 0.94 -8.21
N LYS A 39 30.23 1.97 -8.82
CA LYS A 39 31.59 1.95 -9.34
C LYS A 39 32.37 3.15 -8.82
N ASN A 40 33.66 2.95 -8.65
CA ASN A 40 34.64 3.99 -8.38
C ASN A 40 35.52 4.13 -9.61
N VAL A 41 35.56 5.30 -10.23
CA VAL A 41 36.40 5.54 -11.40
C VAL A 41 37.49 6.54 -11.05
N THR A 42 38.73 6.16 -11.31
CA THR A 42 39.92 6.98 -11.06
C THR A 42 40.68 7.17 -12.36
N LEU A 43 40.99 8.41 -12.72
CA LEU A 43 41.94 8.76 -13.78
C LEU A 43 43.19 9.32 -13.10
N GLN A 44 44.28 8.59 -13.23
CA GLN A 44 45.59 9.04 -12.80
C GLN A 44 46.47 9.26 -14.03
N CYS A 45 46.94 10.48 -14.23
CA CYS A 45 47.85 10.83 -15.30
C CYS A 45 49.19 11.28 -14.74
N ASP A 46 50.26 10.64 -15.19
CA ASP A 46 51.64 10.93 -14.80
C ASP A 46 52.43 11.35 -16.04
N ARG A 47 53.02 12.55 -15.99
CA ARG A 47 53.82 13.14 -17.06
C ARG A 47 55.30 12.81 -16.80
N LEU A 48 55.90 11.99 -17.66
CA LEU A 48 57.30 11.56 -17.53
C LEU A 48 58.25 12.64 -18.07
N GLN A 49 57.97 13.16 -19.27
CA GLN A 49 58.69 14.27 -19.92
C GLN A 49 57.71 15.00 -20.85
N PRO A 50 57.57 16.34 -20.87
CA PRO A 50 56.65 17.00 -21.80
C PRO A 50 57.07 16.71 -23.26
N PRO A 51 56.18 16.19 -24.15
CA PRO A 51 54.73 15.96 -24.06
C PRO A 51 54.28 14.51 -23.71
N GLN A 52 55.22 13.61 -23.42
CA GLN A 52 55.00 12.19 -23.14
C GLN A 52 54.56 11.92 -21.69
N GLY A 53 53.57 11.04 -21.54
CA GLY A 53 53.04 10.62 -20.24
C GLY A 53 52.01 9.50 -20.38
N THR A 54 51.58 8.94 -19.26
CA THR A 54 50.59 7.86 -19.22
C THR A 54 49.42 8.22 -18.33
N CYS A 55 48.22 7.87 -18.75
CA CYS A 55 46.96 8.05 -18.03
C CYS A 55 46.33 6.68 -17.78
N ASN A 56 46.25 6.26 -16.53
CA ASN A 56 45.58 5.04 -16.11
C ASN A 56 44.14 5.34 -15.69
N LEU A 57 43.18 4.83 -16.44
CA LEU A 57 41.76 4.86 -16.13
C LEU A 57 41.38 3.55 -15.45
N THR A 58 41.23 3.59 -14.12
CA THR A 58 40.85 2.43 -13.31
C THR A 58 39.39 2.54 -12.90
N THR A 59 38.58 1.56 -13.31
CA THR A 59 37.19 1.39 -12.87
C THR A 59 37.10 0.20 -11.92
N THR A 60 36.79 0.47 -10.66
CA THR A 60 36.63 -0.55 -9.62
C THR A 60 35.17 -0.68 -9.24
N GLN A 61 34.61 -1.87 -9.45
CA GLN A 61 33.29 -2.29 -8.97
C GLN A 61 33.47 -3.12 -7.70
N TRP A 62 32.36 -3.56 -7.10
CA TRP A 62 32.41 -4.38 -5.87
C TRP A 62 33.16 -5.70 -6.02
N PHE A 63 33.14 -6.33 -7.21
CA PHE A 63 33.72 -7.66 -7.43
C PHE A 63 34.75 -7.73 -8.57
N GLN A 64 34.93 -6.64 -9.33
CA GLN A 64 35.83 -6.60 -10.47
C GLN A 64 36.49 -5.24 -10.57
N SER A 65 37.77 -5.23 -10.93
CA SER A 65 38.49 -4.01 -11.29
C SER A 65 39.00 -4.15 -12.72
N SER A 66 38.86 -3.10 -13.51
CA SER A 66 39.40 -3.00 -14.85
C SER A 66 40.23 -1.72 -14.93
N SER A 67 41.46 -1.83 -15.46
CA SER A 67 42.33 -0.67 -15.68
C SER A 67 42.71 -0.60 -17.14
N ARG A 68 42.64 0.61 -17.69
CA ARG A 68 43.01 0.90 -19.07
C ARG A 68 44.06 2.01 -19.07
N SER A 69 45.21 1.72 -19.64
CA SER A 69 46.26 2.72 -19.83
C SER A 69 46.04 3.45 -21.17
N LEU A 70 46.21 4.76 -21.15
CA LEU A 70 46.07 5.68 -22.27
C LEU A 70 47.35 6.53 -22.35
N ALA A 71 47.88 6.78 -23.54
CA ALA A 71 49.00 7.70 -23.69
C ALA A 71 48.50 9.14 -23.55
N LEU A 72 49.18 9.98 -22.77
CA LEU A 72 48.74 11.36 -22.46
C LEU A 72 48.57 12.20 -23.74
N GLU A 73 49.44 12.01 -24.72
CA GLU A 73 49.38 12.64 -26.04
C GLU A 73 48.12 12.32 -26.86
N THR A 74 47.42 11.23 -26.53
CA THR A 74 46.16 10.87 -27.19
C THR A 74 44.94 11.50 -26.54
N VAL A 75 45.08 12.18 -25.40
CA VAL A 75 43.96 12.82 -24.71
C VAL A 75 43.88 14.28 -25.12
N ASN A 76 42.96 14.60 -26.04
CA ASN A 76 42.86 15.95 -26.61
C ASN A 76 42.17 16.92 -25.65
N ARG A 77 41.02 16.51 -25.10
CA ARG A 77 40.21 17.33 -24.18
C ARG A 77 39.16 16.51 -23.44
N ALA A 78 38.67 17.06 -22.33
CA ALA A 78 37.47 16.60 -21.63
C ALA A 78 36.25 17.44 -22.03
N THR A 79 35.17 16.79 -22.47
CA THR A 79 33.89 17.40 -22.83
C THR A 79 32.74 16.83 -22.02
N ILE A 80 31.64 17.57 -21.95
CA ILE A 80 30.44 17.17 -21.23
C ILE A 80 29.34 16.93 -22.24
N TRP A 81 28.70 15.77 -22.15
CA TRP A 81 27.55 15.42 -22.95
C TRP A 81 26.30 15.38 -22.07
N ALA A 82 25.26 16.10 -22.49
CA ALA A 82 23.99 16.16 -21.78
C ALA A 82 22.95 15.27 -22.48
N SER A 83 22.34 14.38 -21.72
CA SER A 83 21.14 13.65 -22.14
C SER A 83 19.95 14.08 -21.31
N ARG A 84 18.76 14.00 -21.91
CA ARG A 84 17.51 14.31 -21.24
C ARG A 84 16.66 13.06 -21.21
N ILE A 85 16.35 12.58 -20.00
CA ILE A 85 15.40 11.48 -19.81
C ILE A 85 14.20 12.07 -19.07
N GLN A 86 13.05 12.05 -19.76
CA GLN A 86 11.83 12.73 -19.31
C GLN A 86 12.06 14.23 -19.06
N LYS A 87 12.08 14.65 -17.79
CA LYS A 87 12.26 16.04 -17.34
C LYS A 87 13.59 16.28 -16.61
N VAL A 88 14.45 15.26 -16.49
CA VAL A 88 15.73 15.35 -15.78
C VAL A 88 16.88 15.33 -16.79
N ASN A 89 17.83 16.26 -16.63
CA ASN A 89 19.06 16.31 -17.42
C ASN A 89 20.15 15.49 -16.71
N TYR A 90 20.90 14.71 -17.50
CA TYR A 90 22.00 13.90 -17.05
C TYR A 90 23.26 14.29 -17.83
N TYR A 91 24.37 14.48 -17.13
CA TYR A 91 25.63 14.96 -17.66
C TYR A 91 26.69 13.86 -17.53
N SER A 92 27.33 13.51 -18.65
CA SER A 92 28.43 12.55 -18.72
C SER A 92 29.72 13.25 -19.12
N LEU A 93 30.81 12.93 -18.45
CA LEU A 93 32.16 13.36 -18.85
C LEU A 93 32.75 12.41 -19.88
N ILE A 94 33.20 12.97 -21.00
CA ILE A 94 33.78 12.23 -22.12
C ILE A 94 35.20 12.76 -22.35
N LEU A 95 36.16 11.84 -22.37
CA LEU A 95 37.53 12.11 -22.79
C LEU A 95 37.61 11.87 -24.30
N GLN A 96 37.95 12.92 -25.05
CA GLN A 96 38.10 12.83 -26.50
C GLN A 96 39.52 12.38 -26.83
N THR A 97 39.62 11.24 -27.52
CA THR A 97 40.89 10.76 -28.10
C THR A 97 40.77 10.73 -29.64
N PRO A 98 41.88 10.72 -30.39
CA PRO A 98 41.85 10.65 -31.86
C PRO A 98 41.09 9.44 -32.41
N THR A 99 41.09 8.34 -31.67
CA THR A 99 40.50 7.06 -32.09
C THR A 99 39.09 6.86 -31.56
N GLU A 100 38.78 7.33 -30.36
CA GLU A 100 37.46 7.15 -29.75
C GLU A 100 37.14 8.13 -28.60
N ASN A 101 35.87 8.18 -28.24
CA ASN A 101 35.38 8.96 -27.10
C ASN A 101 35.19 8.04 -25.89
N ILE A 102 35.96 8.25 -24.82
CA ILE A 102 35.97 7.40 -23.63
C ILE A 102 35.13 8.05 -22.52
N ALA A 103 34.10 7.36 -22.03
CA ALA A 103 33.29 7.86 -20.92
C ALA A 103 34.03 7.67 -19.58
N PHE A 104 34.23 8.77 -18.83
CA PHE A 104 35.00 8.76 -17.57
C PHE A 104 34.19 8.23 -16.37
N ALA A 105 32.87 8.40 -16.33
CA ALA A 105 32.04 7.93 -15.21
C ALA A 105 30.57 7.71 -15.61
N GLY A 106 29.71 7.36 -14.65
CA GLY A 106 28.27 7.36 -14.86
C GLY A 106 27.72 8.77 -15.10
N SER A 107 26.54 8.87 -15.69
CA SER A 107 25.88 10.18 -15.85
C SER A 107 25.41 10.71 -14.50
N SER A 108 25.55 12.02 -14.27
CA SER A 108 25.10 12.69 -13.05
C SER A 108 24.05 13.75 -13.36
N SER A 109 23.10 13.94 -12.44
CA SER A 109 22.16 15.07 -12.51
C SER A 109 22.80 16.39 -12.05
N ASP A 110 23.95 16.33 -11.35
CA ASP A 110 24.69 17.51 -10.92
C ASP A 110 25.71 17.93 -11.99
N ARG A 111 25.36 19.00 -12.72
CA ARG A 111 26.19 19.61 -13.75
C ARG A 111 27.49 20.20 -13.17
N THR A 112 27.41 20.84 -12.02
CA THR A 112 28.53 21.62 -11.45
C THR A 112 29.71 20.72 -11.07
N GLN A 113 29.42 19.56 -10.49
CA GLN A 113 30.42 18.56 -10.16
C GLN A 113 31.12 18.02 -11.42
N VAL A 114 30.38 17.77 -12.50
CA VAL A 114 30.93 17.26 -13.76
C VAL A 114 31.77 18.34 -14.46
N GLU A 115 31.33 19.59 -14.42
CA GLU A 115 32.07 20.74 -14.96
C GLU A 115 33.38 20.99 -14.22
N ALA A 116 33.39 20.91 -12.89
CA ALA A 116 34.60 21.05 -12.09
C ALA A 116 35.66 20.01 -12.46
N ILE A 117 35.25 18.75 -12.63
CA ILE A 117 36.16 17.67 -13.05
C ILE A 117 36.67 17.89 -14.48
N ALA A 118 35.80 18.27 -15.42
CA ALA A 118 36.20 18.56 -16.80
C ALA A 118 37.23 19.70 -16.85
N ALA A 119 37.00 20.75 -16.08
CA ALA A 119 37.90 21.89 -15.97
C ALA A 119 39.26 21.45 -15.40
N GLN A 120 39.30 20.68 -14.31
CA GLN A 120 40.55 20.16 -13.75
C GLN A 120 41.39 19.36 -14.77
N ILE A 121 40.74 18.50 -15.56
CA ILE A 121 41.42 17.74 -16.61
C ILE A 121 41.96 18.67 -17.70
N ASN A 122 41.13 19.59 -18.22
CA ASN A 122 41.55 20.51 -19.27
C ASN A 122 42.69 21.45 -18.80
N THR A 123 42.64 21.94 -17.57
CA THR A 123 43.72 22.74 -16.97
C THR A 123 45.03 21.97 -16.86
N PHE A 124 45.00 20.67 -16.55
CA PHE A 124 46.18 19.82 -16.54
C PHE A 124 46.76 19.58 -17.96
N LEU A 125 45.88 19.42 -18.96
CA LEU A 125 46.30 19.28 -20.36
C LEU A 125 46.97 20.56 -20.88
N GLU A 126 46.46 21.73 -20.51
CA GLU A 126 46.98 23.05 -20.91
C GLU A 126 48.25 23.46 -20.16
N ASN A 127 48.47 22.99 -18.92
CA ASN A 127 49.61 23.39 -18.09
C ASN A 127 50.73 22.33 -18.05
N PRO A 128 51.84 22.50 -18.82
CA PRO A 128 52.92 21.54 -18.85
C PRO A 128 53.76 21.45 -17.57
N GLY A 129 53.64 22.44 -16.67
CA GLY A 129 54.32 22.46 -15.38
C GLY A 129 53.72 21.51 -14.32
N GLN A 130 52.54 20.95 -14.57
CA GLN A 130 51.92 19.98 -13.67
C GLN A 130 52.30 18.55 -14.09
N SER A 131 52.98 17.82 -13.21
CA SER A 131 53.49 16.47 -13.48
C SER A 131 52.46 15.37 -13.24
N THR A 132 51.53 15.57 -12.31
CA THR A 132 50.55 14.54 -11.91
C THR A 132 49.14 15.10 -11.80
N LEU A 133 48.16 14.32 -12.26
CA LEU A 133 46.73 14.57 -12.08
C LEU A 133 46.07 13.29 -11.54
N MET A 134 45.34 13.41 -10.44
CA MET A 134 44.51 12.32 -9.92
C MET A 134 43.09 12.84 -9.71
N VAL A 135 42.16 12.32 -10.51
CA VAL A 135 40.73 12.63 -10.39
C VAL A 135 40.00 11.33 -10.09
N GLN A 136 39.18 11.33 -9.05
CA GLN A 136 38.40 10.18 -8.64
C GLN A 136 36.93 10.55 -8.48
N ARG A 137 36.06 9.64 -8.91
CA ARG A 137 34.63 9.71 -8.65
C ARG A 137 34.12 8.39 -8.08
N ASP A 138 33.74 8.43 -6.80
CA ASP A 138 33.14 7.29 -6.12
C ASP A 138 31.61 7.40 -6.09
N GLU A 139 30.93 6.60 -6.91
CA GLU A 139 29.46 6.55 -6.94
C GLU A 139 28.90 5.49 -6.00
N ARG A 140 29.75 4.69 -5.32
CA ARG A 140 29.31 3.52 -4.54
C ARG A 140 28.39 3.90 -3.40
N LEU A 141 28.71 4.95 -2.65
CA LEU A 141 27.87 5.41 -1.54
C LEU A 141 26.49 5.88 -2.02
N ASN A 142 26.43 6.71 -3.06
CA ASN A 142 25.16 7.22 -3.59
C ASN A 142 24.28 6.08 -4.13
N ARG A 143 24.89 5.13 -4.86
CA ARG A 143 24.20 3.92 -5.35
C ARG A 143 23.71 3.04 -4.21
N PHE A 144 24.51 2.87 -3.16
CA PHE A 144 24.13 2.13 -1.97
C PHE A 144 22.95 2.80 -1.25
N LEU A 145 22.98 4.11 -1.02
CA LEU A 145 21.90 4.84 -0.37
C LEU A 145 20.58 4.76 -1.16
N LEU A 146 20.65 4.93 -2.49
CA LEU A 146 19.48 4.79 -3.35
C LEU A 146 18.93 3.36 -3.32
N GLY A 147 19.81 2.36 -3.38
CA GLY A 147 19.45 0.95 -3.26
C GLY A 147 18.81 0.62 -1.91
N ALA A 148 19.37 1.15 -0.82
CA ALA A 148 18.85 0.97 0.53
C ALA A 148 17.47 1.60 0.70
N LEU A 149 17.23 2.79 0.14
CA LEU A 149 15.92 3.43 0.13
C LEU A 149 14.88 2.56 -0.60
N MET A 150 15.20 2.06 -1.79
CA MET A 150 14.31 1.16 -2.53
C MET A 150 14.06 -0.16 -1.79
N GLY A 151 15.10 -0.72 -1.17
CA GLY A 151 15.00 -1.91 -0.32
C GLY A 151 14.10 -1.69 0.88
N ALA A 152 14.20 -0.54 1.55
CA ALA A 152 13.34 -0.18 2.68
C ALA A 152 11.88 -0.04 2.28
N ILE A 153 11.60 0.55 1.10
CA ILE A 153 10.24 0.61 0.53
C ILE A 153 9.72 -0.80 0.26
N GLY A 154 10.51 -1.65 -0.41
CA GLY A 154 10.13 -3.03 -0.69
C GLY A 154 9.88 -3.86 0.57
N GLY A 155 10.76 -3.75 1.57
CA GLY A 155 10.64 -4.39 2.87
C GLY A 155 9.38 -3.93 3.63
N SER A 156 9.06 -2.63 3.58
CA SER A 156 7.83 -2.09 4.16
C SER A 156 6.58 -2.70 3.51
N ILE A 157 6.55 -2.80 2.18
CA ILE A 157 5.43 -3.43 1.46
C ILE A 157 5.24 -4.88 1.92
N LEU A 158 6.32 -5.65 2.04
CA LEU A 158 6.27 -7.03 2.53
C LEU A 158 5.78 -7.12 3.97
N MET A 159 6.21 -6.19 4.83
CA MET A 159 5.84 -6.16 6.25
C MET A 159 4.34 -5.92 6.46
N PHE A 160 3.71 -5.06 5.64
CA PHE A 160 2.27 -4.75 5.71
C PHE A 160 1.39 -5.63 4.82
N ALA A 161 1.96 -6.56 4.06
CA ALA A 161 1.23 -7.50 3.22
C ALA A 161 0.61 -8.63 4.07
N ASN A 162 -0.50 -8.31 4.74
CA ASN A 162 -1.13 -9.20 5.72
C ASN A 162 -1.99 -10.29 5.06
N THR A 163 -1.83 -11.53 5.52
CA THR A 163 -2.75 -12.62 5.21
C THR A 163 -3.95 -12.53 6.13
N THR A 164 -5.15 -12.62 5.59
CA THR A 164 -6.39 -12.66 6.38
C THR A 164 -7.03 -14.04 6.25
N THR A 165 -7.33 -14.69 7.37
CA THR A 165 -8.06 -15.95 7.41
C THR A 165 -9.34 -15.76 8.21
N CYS A 166 -10.49 -16.05 7.60
CA CYS A 166 -11.79 -16.06 8.27
C CYS A 166 -12.23 -17.51 8.39
N VAL A 167 -12.66 -17.91 9.58
CA VAL A 167 -13.21 -19.25 9.83
C VAL A 167 -14.58 -19.09 10.43
N PHE A 168 -15.56 -19.74 9.83
CA PHE A 168 -16.87 -19.94 10.41
C PHE A 168 -16.95 -21.39 10.88
N ASP A 169 -17.30 -21.59 12.15
CA ASP A 169 -17.39 -22.90 12.79
C ASP A 169 -18.76 -23.03 13.47
N LYS A 170 -19.62 -23.90 12.94
CA LYS A 170 -20.96 -24.15 13.45
C LYS A 170 -20.98 -25.01 14.70
N GLN A 171 -20.02 -25.92 14.87
CA GLN A 171 -19.94 -26.77 16.05
C GLN A 171 -19.62 -25.92 17.28
N GLN A 172 -18.71 -24.95 17.13
CA GLN A 172 -18.37 -24.01 18.18
C GLN A 172 -19.31 -22.80 18.24
N GLY A 173 -20.14 -22.59 17.22
CA GLY A 173 -21.01 -21.43 17.11
C GLY A 173 -20.24 -20.12 17.00
N THR A 174 -19.03 -20.12 16.42
CA THR A 174 -18.15 -18.92 16.34
C THR A 174 -17.67 -18.61 14.94
N VAL A 175 -17.39 -17.32 14.71
CA VAL A 175 -16.60 -16.81 13.59
C VAL A 175 -15.34 -16.17 14.15
N TRP A 176 -14.18 -16.49 13.59
CA TRP A 176 -12.95 -15.77 13.88
C TRP A 176 -12.27 -15.24 12.62
N LEU A 177 -11.80 -13.99 12.70
CA LEU A 177 -10.99 -13.33 11.69
C LEU A 177 -9.58 -13.16 12.25
N ASN A 178 -8.61 -13.77 11.57
CA ASN A 178 -7.20 -13.65 11.90
C ASN A 178 -6.46 -12.88 10.81
N HIS A 179 -5.93 -11.71 11.18
CA HIS A 179 -5.01 -10.94 10.34
C HIS A 179 -3.58 -11.21 10.79
N GLN A 180 -2.82 -11.88 9.94
CA GLN A 180 -1.43 -12.25 10.18
C GLN A 180 -0.50 -11.48 9.24
N SER A 181 0.40 -10.70 9.81
CA SER A 181 1.52 -10.05 9.13
C SER A 181 2.84 -10.70 9.53
N LEU A 182 3.95 -10.28 8.91
CA LEU A 182 5.30 -10.71 9.34
C LEU A 182 5.64 -10.26 10.78
N ALA A 183 4.99 -9.21 11.28
CA ALA A 183 5.33 -8.60 12.58
C ALA A 183 4.24 -8.73 13.67
N ARG A 184 2.98 -8.90 13.29
CA ARG A 184 1.81 -8.86 14.18
C ARG A 184 0.70 -9.79 13.73
N THR A 185 0.10 -10.49 14.68
CA THR A 185 -1.12 -11.28 14.52
C THR A 185 -2.24 -10.65 15.34
N LYS A 186 -3.40 -10.39 14.72
CA LYS A 186 -4.61 -9.93 15.41
C LYS A 186 -5.76 -10.87 15.07
N ALA A 187 -6.27 -11.57 16.07
CA ALA A 187 -7.46 -12.41 15.95
C ALA A 187 -8.65 -11.72 16.63
N ILE A 188 -9.80 -11.75 15.96
CA ILE A 188 -11.07 -11.22 16.46
C ILE A 188 -12.07 -12.38 16.37
N THR A 189 -12.75 -12.69 17.47
CA THR A 189 -13.71 -13.80 17.56
C THR A 189 -15.07 -13.27 17.97
N HIS A 190 -16.12 -13.67 17.25
CA HIS A 190 -17.51 -13.36 17.57
C HIS A 190 -18.39 -14.61 17.47
N PRO A 191 -19.50 -14.71 18.24
CA PRO A 191 -20.49 -15.76 18.06
C PRO A 191 -21.21 -15.65 16.71
N LEU A 192 -21.50 -16.78 16.05
CA LEU A 192 -22.26 -16.84 14.80
C LEU A 192 -23.67 -16.25 14.95
N GLU A 193 -24.30 -16.44 16.10
CA GLU A 193 -25.63 -15.91 16.40
C GLU A 193 -25.67 -14.37 16.45
N GLN A 194 -24.53 -13.73 16.67
CA GLN A 194 -24.44 -12.27 16.62
C GLN A 194 -24.43 -11.75 15.19
N ILE A 195 -24.16 -12.58 14.18
CA ILE A 195 -24.24 -12.18 12.78
C ILE A 195 -25.71 -12.03 12.42
N GLU A 196 -26.10 -10.81 12.07
CA GLU A 196 -27.46 -10.52 11.65
C GLU A 196 -27.61 -10.62 10.13
N ARG A 197 -26.63 -10.09 9.39
CA ARG A 197 -26.58 -10.18 7.93
C ARG A 197 -25.16 -10.05 7.40
N VAL A 198 -24.96 -10.53 6.18
CA VAL A 198 -23.73 -10.35 5.40
C VAL A 198 -24.05 -9.46 4.20
N ARG A 199 -23.21 -8.48 3.90
CA ARG A 199 -23.42 -7.55 2.77
C ARG A 199 -22.12 -7.16 2.07
N LEU A 200 -22.26 -6.55 0.90
CA LEU A 200 -21.16 -5.82 0.26
C LEU A 200 -21.13 -4.38 0.77
N SER A 201 -19.95 -3.93 1.19
CA SER A 201 -19.61 -2.52 1.37
C SER A 201 -19.00 -1.99 0.07
N LYS A 202 -19.46 -0.81 -0.37
CA LYS A 202 -19.05 -0.15 -1.60
C LYS A 202 -18.26 1.11 -1.24
N HIS A 203 -17.12 1.33 -1.89
CA HIS A 203 -16.33 2.54 -1.72
C HIS A 203 -16.06 3.22 -3.06
N LYS A 204 -16.28 4.53 -3.12
CA LYS A 204 -16.07 5.35 -4.31
C LYS A 204 -14.62 5.80 -4.38
N ALA A 205 -13.88 5.30 -5.38
CA ALA A 205 -12.53 5.74 -5.67
C ALA A 205 -12.55 6.73 -6.85
N ARG A 206 -11.87 7.86 -6.70
CA ARG A 206 -11.67 8.82 -7.80
C ARG A 206 -10.27 8.62 -8.36
N SER A 207 -10.18 8.20 -9.61
CA SER A 207 -8.90 8.00 -10.30
C SER A 207 -8.94 8.68 -11.66
N LYS A 208 -7.99 9.60 -11.89
CA LYS A 208 -7.86 10.36 -13.15
C LYS A 208 -9.19 10.93 -13.68
N GLY A 209 -9.96 11.58 -12.81
CA GLY A 209 -11.25 12.19 -13.17
C GLY A 209 -12.42 11.23 -13.38
N LYS A 210 -12.19 9.90 -13.40
CA LYS A 210 -13.25 8.88 -13.47
C LYS A 210 -13.61 8.37 -12.07
N THR A 211 -14.90 8.15 -11.87
CA THR A 211 -15.41 7.47 -10.67
C THR A 211 -15.33 5.96 -10.89
N THR A 212 -14.63 5.26 -10.00
CA THR A 212 -14.65 3.80 -9.93
C THR A 212 -15.19 3.35 -8.57
N TYR A 213 -15.79 2.17 -8.54
CA TYR A 213 -16.30 1.56 -7.31
C TYR A 213 -15.43 0.37 -6.92
N GLN A 214 -15.20 0.24 -5.62
CA GLN A 214 -14.48 -0.87 -5.03
C GLN A 214 -15.36 -1.52 -3.96
N TYR A 215 -15.18 -2.81 -3.75
CA TYR A 215 -16.11 -3.64 -2.97
C TYR A 215 -15.35 -4.53 -1.98
N ARG A 216 -15.97 -4.77 -0.84
CA ARG A 216 -15.55 -5.78 0.14
C ARG A 216 -16.77 -6.41 0.81
N VAL A 217 -16.67 -7.68 1.20
CA VAL A 217 -17.70 -8.34 2.01
C VAL A 217 -17.51 -7.96 3.48
N VAL A 218 -18.60 -7.62 4.15
CA VAL A 218 -18.64 -7.28 5.58
C VAL A 218 -19.73 -8.09 6.30
N LEU A 219 -19.43 -8.49 7.54
CA LEU A 219 -20.41 -9.08 8.46
C LEU A 219 -21.02 -7.94 9.29
N VAL A 220 -22.34 -7.90 9.41
CA VAL A 220 -23.05 -6.94 10.26
C VAL A 220 -23.57 -7.68 11.48
N LEU A 221 -23.14 -7.25 12.66
CA LEU A 221 -23.55 -7.84 13.92
C LEU A 221 -24.87 -7.24 14.42
N LYS A 222 -25.58 -7.97 15.30
CA LYS A 222 -26.77 -7.50 16.04
C LYS A 222 -26.48 -6.26 16.90
N SER A 223 -25.20 -6.05 17.26
CA SER A 223 -24.72 -4.84 17.95
C SER A 223 -24.57 -3.62 17.03
N TYR A 224 -24.86 -3.78 15.73
CA TYR A 224 -24.63 -2.82 14.64
C TYR A 224 -23.16 -2.60 14.26
N GLU A 225 -22.22 -3.32 14.86
CA GLU A 225 -20.82 -3.29 14.46
C GLU A 225 -20.62 -3.95 13.08
N VAL A 226 -19.76 -3.36 12.24
CA VAL A 226 -19.44 -3.87 10.91
C VAL A 226 -18.04 -4.48 10.92
N LEU A 227 -17.97 -5.80 10.70
CA LEU A 227 -16.71 -6.55 10.67
C LEU A 227 -16.30 -6.86 9.22
N PRO A 228 -15.31 -6.14 8.65
CA PRO A 228 -14.87 -6.39 7.29
C PRO A 228 -14.06 -7.68 7.19
N LEU A 229 -14.42 -8.54 6.23
CA LEU A 229 -13.66 -9.78 5.98
C LEU A 229 -12.27 -9.51 5.41
N THR A 230 -12.11 -8.41 4.66
CA THR A 230 -10.82 -7.93 4.16
C THR A 230 -10.65 -6.45 4.46
N LEU A 231 -9.45 -6.05 4.87
CA LEU A 231 -9.12 -4.64 5.11
C LEU A 231 -9.13 -3.80 3.82
N ILE A 232 -8.87 -4.42 2.67
CA ILE A 232 -8.70 -3.75 1.38
C ILE A 232 -9.95 -3.93 0.53
N TYR A 233 -10.39 -2.86 -0.13
CA TYR A 233 -11.45 -2.92 -1.14
C TYR A 233 -10.89 -3.40 -2.48
N THR A 234 -11.66 -4.19 -3.20
CA THR A 234 -11.26 -4.72 -4.51
C THR A 234 -12.24 -4.27 -5.60
N PRO A 235 -11.77 -3.95 -6.82
CA PRO A 235 -12.66 -3.53 -7.91
C PRO A 235 -13.50 -4.69 -8.50
N HIS A 236 -13.24 -5.94 -8.08
CA HIS A 236 -13.80 -7.15 -8.69
C HIS A 236 -15.17 -7.51 -8.08
N LEU A 237 -16.24 -6.79 -8.47
CA LEU A 237 -17.60 -6.99 -7.98
C LEU A 237 -18.05 -8.46 -8.01
N LYS A 238 -17.99 -9.11 -9.19
CA LYS A 238 -18.41 -10.51 -9.38
C LYS A 238 -17.74 -11.50 -8.44
N SER A 239 -16.47 -11.26 -8.09
CA SER A 239 -15.74 -12.13 -7.16
C SER A 239 -16.23 -11.95 -5.72
N GLN A 240 -16.67 -10.75 -5.36
CA GLN A 240 -17.19 -10.46 -4.03
C GLN A 240 -18.64 -10.92 -3.89
N GLU A 241 -19.44 -10.85 -4.97
CA GLU A 241 -20.80 -11.40 -5.03
C GLU A 241 -20.80 -12.92 -4.81
N ARG A 242 -19.94 -13.68 -5.51
CA ARG A 242 -19.81 -15.13 -5.29
C ARG A 242 -19.43 -15.46 -3.85
N LEU A 243 -18.48 -14.71 -3.29
CA LEU A 243 -18.06 -14.89 -1.90
C LEU A 243 -19.21 -14.61 -0.92
N LEU A 244 -20.01 -13.58 -1.19
CA LEU A 244 -21.20 -13.26 -0.41
C LEU A 244 -22.22 -14.41 -0.47
N GLU A 245 -22.52 -14.91 -1.67
CA GLU A 245 -23.45 -16.02 -1.90
C GLU A 245 -23.01 -17.29 -1.15
N GLU A 246 -21.73 -17.64 -1.22
CA GLU A 246 -21.16 -18.81 -0.53
C GLU A 246 -21.29 -18.70 1.00
N ILE A 247 -20.99 -17.54 1.57
CA ILE A 247 -21.14 -17.30 3.00
C ILE A 247 -22.61 -17.34 3.40
N MET A 248 -23.49 -16.70 2.62
CA MET A 248 -24.93 -16.72 2.88
C MET A 248 -25.50 -18.13 2.83
N ALA A 249 -25.10 -18.96 1.86
CA ALA A 249 -25.51 -20.36 1.77
C ALA A 249 -25.04 -21.18 2.98
N PHE A 250 -23.80 -20.95 3.44
CA PHE A 250 -23.26 -21.59 4.64
C PHE A 250 -24.01 -21.18 5.92
N LEU A 251 -24.44 -19.92 6.04
CA LEU A 251 -25.18 -19.43 7.20
C LEU A 251 -26.68 -19.78 7.17
N ALA A 252 -27.30 -19.88 5.99
CA ALA A 252 -28.72 -20.25 5.85
C ALA A 252 -29.03 -21.64 6.40
N THR A 253 -28.07 -22.56 6.32
CA THR A 253 -28.17 -23.91 6.89
C THR A 253 -28.13 -23.95 8.43
N VAL A 254 -28.11 -22.80 9.11
CA VAL A 254 -28.12 -22.65 10.58
C VAL A 254 -29.48 -22.18 11.11
N GLN A 255 -30.44 -21.79 10.26
CA GLN A 255 -31.76 -21.34 10.75
C GLN A 255 -32.59 -22.53 11.29
N PRO A 256 -33.07 -22.49 12.55
CA PRO A 256 -33.94 -23.52 13.09
C PRO A 256 -35.29 -23.56 12.36
N GLN A 257 -35.75 -24.79 12.15
CA GLN A 257 -37.01 -25.17 11.53
C GLN A 257 -38.16 -25.00 12.54
N ASP A 258 -38.94 -23.92 12.45
CA ASP A 258 -40.27 -23.82 13.05
C ASP A 258 -41.33 -23.81 11.94
N SER A 259 -41.66 -25.00 11.46
CA SER A 259 -42.59 -25.31 10.37
C SER A 259 -44.08 -25.19 10.75
N LEU A 260 -44.45 -24.27 11.66
CA LEU A 260 -45.86 -24.00 12.01
C LEU A 260 -46.20 -22.50 12.03
N VAL A 261 -45.20 -21.63 11.90
CA VAL A 261 -45.37 -20.17 12.08
C VAL A 261 -45.64 -19.44 10.75
N ALA A 262 -45.28 -20.04 9.61
CA ALA A 262 -45.37 -19.39 8.30
C ALA A 262 -46.82 -19.11 7.84
N ASP A 263 -47.79 -19.97 8.20
CA ASP A 263 -49.19 -19.82 7.78
C ASP A 263 -49.95 -18.78 8.64
N LEU A 264 -49.51 -18.57 9.89
CA LEU A 264 -50.11 -17.61 10.83
C LEU A 264 -49.58 -16.16 10.67
N MET A 265 -48.50 -15.96 9.92
CA MET A 265 -47.79 -14.66 9.78
C MET A 265 -48.30 -13.78 8.64
N SER A 266 -49.26 -14.24 7.84
CA SER A 266 -49.81 -13.47 6.70
C SER A 266 -50.72 -12.30 7.11
N HIS A 267 -51.12 -12.21 8.39
CA HIS A 267 -52.08 -11.22 8.90
C HIS A 267 -51.58 -10.36 10.08
N LEU A 268 -50.29 -10.45 10.44
CA LEU A 268 -49.69 -9.63 11.50
C LEU A 268 -48.69 -8.62 10.93
N PRO A 269 -48.59 -7.40 11.50
CA PRO A 269 -47.54 -6.46 11.13
C PRO A 269 -46.16 -7.09 11.33
N ASN A 270 -45.30 -6.94 10.32
CA ASN A 270 -44.00 -7.59 10.22
C ASN A 270 -43.23 -7.57 11.57
N PRO A 271 -42.97 -8.73 12.21
CA PRO A 271 -42.36 -8.78 13.54
C PRO A 271 -40.93 -8.24 13.58
N SER A 272 -40.25 -8.12 12.43
CA SER A 272 -38.94 -7.44 12.34
C SER A 272 -39.07 -5.93 12.51
N ALA A 273 -40.04 -5.29 11.85
CA ALA A 273 -40.30 -3.86 11.96
C ALA A 273 -40.71 -3.45 13.40
N LEU A 274 -41.50 -4.30 14.08
CA LEU A 274 -41.88 -4.06 15.47
C LEU A 274 -40.69 -4.17 16.44
N LYS A 275 -39.75 -5.10 16.19
CA LYS A 275 -38.51 -5.22 16.97
C LYS A 275 -37.59 -4.02 16.73
N GLU A 276 -37.46 -3.55 15.50
CA GLU A 276 -36.66 -2.38 15.15
C GLU A 276 -37.21 -1.09 15.78
N GLN A 277 -38.53 -0.88 15.76
CA GLN A 277 -39.15 0.28 16.42
C GLN A 277 -38.91 0.28 17.94
N LYS A 278 -39.03 -0.89 18.60
CA LYS A 278 -38.71 -1.01 20.03
C LYS A 278 -37.24 -0.72 20.32
N ALA A 279 -36.33 -1.20 19.48
CA ALA A 279 -34.90 -0.94 19.62
C ALA A 279 -34.58 0.56 19.46
N ILE A 280 -35.19 1.24 18.49
CA ILE A 280 -35.03 2.70 18.30
C ILE A 280 -35.51 3.45 19.53
N ALA A 281 -36.69 3.13 20.08
CA ALA A 281 -37.21 3.79 21.27
C ALA A 281 -36.29 3.63 22.49
N GLN A 282 -35.72 2.44 22.69
CA GLN A 282 -34.76 2.18 23.76
C GLN A 282 -33.46 2.96 23.56
N LEU A 283 -32.91 2.97 22.33
CA LEU A 283 -31.67 3.69 22.01
C LEU A 283 -31.85 5.21 22.10
N GLN A 284 -33.03 5.74 21.74
CA GLN A 284 -33.37 7.15 21.95
C GLN A 284 -33.40 7.51 23.44
N ALA A 285 -33.95 6.64 24.29
CA ALA A 285 -33.95 6.84 25.73
C ALA A 285 -32.51 6.87 26.28
N VAL A 286 -31.66 5.92 25.86
CA VAL A 286 -30.24 5.89 26.25
C VAL A 286 -29.52 7.16 25.79
N ALA A 287 -29.65 7.56 24.53
CA ALA A 287 -29.03 8.76 23.99
C ALA A 287 -29.53 10.06 24.67
N LYS A 288 -30.76 10.07 25.20
CA LYS A 288 -31.31 11.18 25.98
C LYS A 288 -30.73 11.25 27.39
N HIS A 289 -30.54 10.11 28.05
CA HIS A 289 -29.96 10.06 29.39
C HIS A 289 -28.43 10.17 29.39
N HIS A 290 -27.78 9.74 28.30
CA HIS A 290 -26.33 9.77 28.12
C HIS A 290 -25.97 10.44 26.79
N PRO A 291 -26.07 11.79 26.72
CA PRO A 291 -25.86 12.53 25.47
C PRO A 291 -24.43 12.48 24.92
N ASP A 292 -23.46 12.05 25.74
CA ASP A 292 -22.04 11.92 25.40
C ASP A 292 -21.62 10.47 25.11
N ASP A 293 -22.55 9.52 25.14
CA ASP A 293 -22.29 8.12 24.77
C ASP A 293 -22.22 7.96 23.25
N ALA A 294 -21.00 7.93 22.72
CA ALA A 294 -20.73 7.78 21.29
C ALA A 294 -21.33 6.49 20.69
N ASP A 295 -21.30 5.38 21.45
CA ASP A 295 -21.81 4.09 20.99
C ASP A 295 -23.34 4.08 20.98
N ALA A 296 -24.00 4.74 21.93
CA ALA A 296 -25.46 4.91 21.91
C ALA A 296 -25.93 5.68 20.67
N HIS A 297 -25.26 6.79 20.35
CA HIS A 297 -25.56 7.57 19.13
C HIS A 297 -25.29 6.76 17.85
N TYR A 298 -24.22 5.96 17.83
CA TYR A 298 -23.91 5.09 16.69
C TYR A 298 -25.00 4.04 16.47
N ARG A 299 -25.36 3.29 17.52
CA ARG A 299 -26.39 2.24 17.47
C ARG A 299 -27.75 2.83 17.10
N LEU A 300 -28.10 4.00 17.63
CA LEU A 300 -29.33 4.71 17.27
C LEU A 300 -29.35 5.05 15.78
N GLY A 301 -28.28 5.63 15.26
CA GLY A 301 -28.17 5.98 13.85
C GLY A 301 -28.27 4.76 12.92
N MET A 302 -27.64 3.65 13.30
CA MET A 302 -27.73 2.39 12.57
C MET A 302 -29.14 1.78 12.60
N ALA A 303 -29.84 1.84 13.73
CA ALA A 303 -31.22 1.37 13.86
C ALA A 303 -32.19 2.21 13.01
N LEU A 304 -32.03 3.54 13.03
CA LEU A 304 -32.82 4.48 12.21
C LEU A 304 -32.59 4.26 10.71
N TYR A 305 -31.36 3.98 10.30
CA TYR A 305 -31.04 3.72 8.90
C TYR A 305 -31.80 2.50 8.37
N ARG A 306 -31.89 1.42 9.16
CA ARG A 306 -32.62 0.20 8.77
C ARG A 306 -34.12 0.39 8.73
N ASN A 307 -34.65 1.18 9.66
CA ASN A 307 -36.06 1.55 9.69
C ASN A 307 -36.42 2.62 8.63
N GLN A 308 -35.57 2.80 7.61
CA GLN A 308 -35.77 3.71 6.48
C GLN A 308 -35.97 5.18 6.89
N GLN A 309 -35.29 5.62 7.96
CA GLN A 309 -35.29 7.01 8.43
C GLN A 309 -33.91 7.65 8.21
N PRO A 310 -33.50 7.90 6.94
CA PRO A 310 -32.13 8.30 6.61
C PRO A 310 -31.74 9.66 7.20
N GLN A 311 -32.66 10.62 7.30
CA GLN A 311 -32.35 11.93 7.91
C GLN A 311 -31.98 11.75 9.40
N ALA A 312 -32.86 11.12 10.19
CA ALA A 312 -32.63 10.89 11.62
C ALA A 312 -31.41 9.99 11.87
N ALA A 313 -31.17 9.02 10.99
CA ALA A 313 -29.97 8.20 11.01
C ALA A 313 -28.70 9.03 10.84
N SER A 314 -28.69 9.93 9.84
CA SER A 314 -27.54 10.80 9.56
C SER A 314 -27.23 11.75 10.73
N GLU A 315 -28.25 12.27 11.41
CA GLU A 315 -28.08 13.13 12.59
C GLU A 315 -27.40 12.37 13.73
N SER A 316 -27.93 11.18 14.05
CA SER A 316 -27.41 10.34 15.13
C SER A 316 -25.98 9.86 14.83
N LEU A 317 -25.69 9.46 13.58
CA LEU A 317 -24.35 9.07 13.17
C LEU A 317 -23.37 10.25 13.17
N ASN A 318 -23.78 11.45 12.75
CA ASN A 318 -22.91 12.62 12.83
C ASN A 318 -22.55 12.95 14.29
N ARG A 319 -23.51 12.81 15.22
CA ARG A 319 -23.24 12.97 16.65
C ARG A 319 -22.24 11.93 17.15
N ALA A 320 -22.43 10.66 16.79
CA ALA A 320 -21.49 9.58 17.12
C ALA A 320 -20.08 9.88 16.61
N LYS A 321 -19.94 10.36 15.36
CA LYS A 321 -18.65 10.72 14.76
C LYS A 321 -17.91 11.79 15.57
N VAL A 322 -18.62 12.84 15.99
CA VAL A 322 -18.03 13.93 16.81
C VAL A 322 -17.56 13.39 18.16
N LEU A 323 -18.36 12.55 18.81
CA LEU A 323 -18.01 11.97 20.12
C LEU A 323 -16.83 11.00 20.01
N PHE A 324 -16.78 10.14 18.98
CA PHE A 324 -15.62 9.28 18.75
C PHE A 324 -14.34 10.07 18.42
N ALA A 325 -14.45 11.19 17.72
CA ALA A 325 -13.33 12.08 17.48
C ALA A 325 -12.82 12.72 18.80
N ALA A 326 -13.73 13.15 19.67
CA ALA A 326 -13.38 13.66 21.01
C ALA A 326 -12.72 12.59 21.89
N GLN A 327 -13.05 11.31 21.69
CA GLN A 327 -12.43 10.16 22.36
C GLN A 327 -11.11 9.69 21.71
N ASN A 328 -10.59 10.39 20.69
CA ASN A 328 -9.44 9.97 19.88
C ASN A 328 -9.60 8.57 19.23
N ASN A 329 -10.84 8.13 19.01
CA ASN A 329 -11.12 6.84 18.39
C ASN A 329 -11.22 6.96 16.86
N SER A 330 -10.08 7.22 16.22
CA SER A 330 -9.98 7.42 14.77
C SER A 330 -10.51 6.23 13.96
N GLN A 331 -10.45 5.01 14.50
CA GLN A 331 -11.02 3.83 13.85
C GLN A 331 -12.55 3.93 13.77
N LYS A 332 -13.22 4.26 14.88
CA LYS A 332 -14.68 4.44 14.90
C LYS A 332 -15.13 5.64 14.07
N VAL A 333 -14.35 6.72 14.03
CA VAL A 333 -14.63 7.86 13.14
C VAL A 333 -14.70 7.42 11.68
N MET A 334 -13.74 6.59 11.22
CA MET A 334 -13.77 6.05 9.86
C MET A 334 -14.96 5.11 9.63
N GLU A 335 -15.29 4.26 10.59
CA GLU A 335 -16.47 3.36 10.52
C GLU A 335 -17.78 4.16 10.35
N VAL A 336 -18.00 5.16 11.21
CA VAL A 336 -19.20 6.01 11.14
C VAL A 336 -19.25 6.79 9.84
N GLN A 337 -18.11 7.29 9.38
CA GLN A 337 -18.03 8.05 8.14
C GLN A 337 -18.33 7.18 6.91
N GLU A 338 -17.97 5.89 6.92
CA GLU A 338 -18.37 4.93 5.89
C GLU A 338 -19.89 4.75 5.83
N VAL A 339 -20.56 4.60 6.98
CA VAL A 339 -22.03 4.47 7.04
C VAL A 339 -22.72 5.74 6.58
N LEU A 340 -22.24 6.92 6.98
CA LEU A 340 -22.78 8.21 6.52
C LEU A 340 -22.65 8.38 5.00
N TRP A 341 -21.57 7.85 4.41
CA TRP A 341 -21.43 7.84 2.96
C TRP A 341 -22.44 6.91 2.27
N ASP A 342 -22.68 5.71 2.81
CA ASP A 342 -23.72 4.80 2.30
C ASP A 342 -25.11 5.49 2.33
N LEU A 343 -25.44 6.17 3.42
CA LEU A 343 -26.70 6.93 3.58
C LEU A 343 -26.90 8.01 2.52
N GLN A 344 -25.85 8.73 2.15
CA GLN A 344 -25.91 9.78 1.12
C GLN A 344 -26.12 9.24 -0.30
N LEU A 345 -25.90 7.95 -0.53
CA LEU A 345 -26.12 7.30 -1.82
C LEU A 345 -27.54 6.75 -1.99
N ASP A 346 -28.28 6.55 -0.89
CA ASP A 346 -29.64 6.01 -0.87
C ASP A 346 -30.74 7.10 -0.86
N VAL A 347 -30.36 8.38 -0.75
CA VAL A 347 -31.31 9.51 -0.88
C VAL A 347 -31.49 9.83 -2.37
N PRO A 348 -32.72 9.75 -2.92
CA PRO A 348 -32.99 9.94 -4.35
C PRO A 348 -32.66 11.33 -4.89
#